data_AF-L1J4W1-F1
#
_entry.id   AF-L1J4W1-F1
#
_cell.length_a   1.000
_cell.length_b   1.000
_cell.length_c   1.000
_cell.angle_alpha   90.00
_cell.angle_beta   90.00
_cell.angle_gamma   90.00
#
_symmetry.space_group_name_H-M   'P 1'
#
loop_
_entity.id
_entity.type
_entity.pdbx_description
1 polymer ?
#
loop_
_entity_poly.entity_id
_entity_poly.type
_entity_poly.pdbx_seq_one_letter_code
_entity_poly.pdbx_strand_id
1 'polypeptide(L)'
;MALCFLHGCQPSVIHRDLKPGNLLLTAEGHLKVSDFGLSKIFDANSSDGTYRMTGVTGTLRYMAPEVMRSEAYTEKVDVYSYAFVLWFMCTGERPLMGKVQQDFLDAATRHFDLRPDLEEISYKPLAALMASAWHGIADQRPTAAELVARLRAMQLPNNPKEKACKKRSGAKSCSIS
;
A
#
# COMPACT_ATOMS: atom_id res chain seq x y z
N MET A 1 2.25 -5.04 -7.99
CA MET A 1 3.38 -5.50 -8.84
C MET A 1 4.72 -5.25 -8.16
N ALA A 2 5.12 -4.01 -7.88
CA ALA A 2 6.43 -3.71 -7.28
C ALA A 2 6.71 -4.45 -5.96
N LEU A 3 5.78 -4.43 -5.00
CA LEU A 3 5.96 -5.17 -3.73
C LEU A 3 6.12 -6.69 -3.95
N CYS A 4 5.31 -7.27 -4.85
CA CYS A 4 5.43 -8.69 -5.19
C CYS A 4 6.80 -9.04 -5.77
N PHE A 5 7.42 -8.11 -6.52
CA PHE A 5 8.78 -8.29 -7.02
C PHE A 5 9.80 -8.24 -5.89
N LEU A 6 9.76 -7.21 -5.03
CA LEU A 6 10.67 -7.05 -3.90
C LEU A 6 10.62 -8.24 -2.93
N HIS A 7 9.40 -8.67 -2.58
CA HIS A 7 9.16 -9.79 -1.67
C HIS A 7 9.53 -11.14 -2.29
N GLY A 8 9.57 -11.23 -3.62
CA GLY A 8 9.98 -12.41 -4.37
C GLY A 8 11.49 -12.49 -4.67
N CYS A 9 12.27 -11.46 -4.34
CA CYS A 9 13.73 -11.51 -4.46
C CYS A 9 14.33 -12.58 -3.54
N GLN A 10 15.52 -13.07 -3.89
CA GLN A 10 16.33 -13.92 -3.02
C GLN A 10 17.70 -13.28 -2.83
N PRO A 11 18.03 -12.82 -1.62
CA PRO A 11 17.16 -12.67 -0.43
C PRO A 11 15.98 -11.70 -0.62
N SER A 12 14.88 -11.90 0.13
CA SER A 12 13.67 -11.06 0.04
C SER A 12 13.95 -9.64 0.52
N VAL A 13 13.34 -8.64 -0.13
CA VAL A 13 13.55 -7.22 0.18
C VAL A 13 12.28 -6.62 0.78
N ILE A 14 12.37 -6.09 2.00
CA ILE A 14 11.27 -5.40 2.68
C ILE A 14 11.49 -3.89 2.59
N HIS A 15 10.49 -3.14 2.14
CA HIS A 15 10.60 -1.71 1.87
C HIS A 15 10.63 -0.86 3.15
N ARG A 16 9.69 -1.12 4.09
CA ARG A 16 9.55 -0.52 5.44
C ARG A 16 9.12 0.94 5.54
N ASP A 17 9.18 1.74 4.49
CA ASP A 17 8.63 3.11 4.48
C ASP A 17 7.75 3.38 3.25
N LEU A 18 6.82 2.46 2.98
CA LEU A 18 5.89 2.62 1.86
C LEU A 18 4.84 3.68 2.19
N LYS A 19 4.84 4.78 1.43
CA LYS A 19 3.91 5.91 1.58
C LYS A 19 3.74 6.63 0.24
N PRO A 20 2.70 7.47 0.05
CA PRO A 20 2.48 8.18 -1.20
C PRO A 20 3.69 9.02 -1.66
N GLY A 21 4.43 9.62 -0.71
CA GLY A 21 5.64 10.39 -1.03
C GLY A 21 6.81 9.56 -1.59
N ASN A 22 6.78 8.24 -1.40
CA ASN A 22 7.79 7.30 -1.91
C ASN A 22 7.29 6.55 -3.15
N LEU A 23 6.23 7.06 -3.79
CA LEU A 23 5.72 6.57 -5.06
C LEU A 23 5.90 7.65 -6.14
N LEU A 24 6.75 7.35 -7.12
CA LEU A 24 7.03 8.24 -8.23
C LEU A 24 6.13 7.91 -9.41
N LEU A 25 5.52 8.93 -10.01
CA LEU A 25 4.75 8.80 -11.24
C LEU A 25 5.63 9.17 -12.43
N THR A 26 5.77 8.25 -13.39
CA THR A 26 6.50 8.54 -14.64
C THR A 26 5.62 9.32 -15.62
N ALA A 27 6.23 9.92 -16.64
CA ALA A 27 5.51 10.65 -17.69
C ALA A 27 4.52 9.76 -18.45
N GLU A 28 4.80 8.46 -18.52
CA GLU A 28 3.95 7.44 -19.14
C GLU A 28 2.79 6.99 -18.23
N GLY A 29 2.66 7.56 -17.03
CA GLY A 29 1.61 7.25 -16.07
C GLY A 29 1.87 5.97 -15.25
N HIS A 30 3.11 5.49 -15.20
CA HIS A 30 3.46 4.33 -14.38
C HIS A 30 3.92 4.74 -12.98
N LEU A 31 3.47 4.02 -11.96
CA LEU A 31 3.96 4.18 -10.59
C LEU A 31 5.21 3.33 -10.35
N LYS A 32 6.24 3.94 -9.78
CA LYS A 32 7.48 3.30 -9.33
C LYS A 32 7.66 3.53 -7.84
N VAL A 33 8.09 2.49 -7.12
CA VAL A 33 8.45 2.60 -5.70
C VAL A 33 9.87 3.16 -5.60
N SER A 34 10.09 4.13 -4.71
CA SER A 34 11.38 4.79 -4.47
C SER A 34 11.71 4.83 -2.98
N ASP A 35 12.91 5.30 -2.65
CA ASP A 35 13.40 5.48 -1.28
C ASP A 35 13.52 4.17 -0.47
N PHE A 36 14.59 3.45 -0.78
CA PHE A 36 14.98 2.22 -0.10
C PHE A 36 15.91 2.48 1.11
N GLY A 37 16.01 3.72 1.59
CA GLY A 37 16.93 4.10 2.68
C GLY A 37 16.65 3.39 4.01
N LEU A 38 15.41 2.91 4.19
CA LEU A 38 14.97 2.13 5.35
C LEU A 38 14.75 0.64 5.03
N SER A 39 14.98 0.23 3.79
CA SER A 39 14.74 -1.15 3.37
C SER A 39 15.71 -2.13 4.03
N LYS A 40 15.26 -3.38 4.18
CA LYS A 40 16.07 -4.47 4.74
C LYS A 40 16.03 -5.69 3.83
N ILE A 41 17.19 -6.35 3.75
CA ILE A 41 17.39 -7.58 2.99
C ILE A 41 17.29 -8.77 3.94
N PHE A 42 16.25 -9.58 3.76
CA PHE A 42 15.92 -10.73 4.58
C PHE A 42 16.95 -11.85 4.40
N ASP A 43 17.86 -11.99 5.36
CA ASP A 43 18.79 -13.11 5.39
C ASP A 43 18.08 -14.33 6.00
N ALA A 44 17.86 -15.36 5.17
CA ALA A 44 17.21 -16.62 5.54
C ALA A 44 17.97 -17.40 6.64
N ASN A 45 19.21 -16.99 6.97
CA ASN A 45 19.99 -17.55 8.06
C ASN A 45 19.69 -16.90 9.43
N SER A 46 18.83 -15.88 9.49
CA SER A 46 18.32 -15.34 10.75
C SER A 46 17.34 -16.37 11.33
N SER A 47 17.72 -16.99 12.44
CA SER A 47 17.20 -18.25 12.99
C SER A 47 15.70 -18.34 13.32
N ASP A 48 14.87 -17.37 12.96
CA ASP A 48 13.45 -17.32 13.32
C ASP A 48 12.55 -16.67 12.27
N GLY A 49 13.00 -16.53 11.02
CA GLY A 49 12.09 -16.04 9.98
C GLY A 49 11.69 -14.55 10.11
N THR A 50 12.23 -13.82 11.09
CA THR A 50 11.68 -12.56 11.58
C THR A 50 12.77 -11.54 11.97
N TYR A 51 12.46 -10.25 11.87
CA TYR A 51 13.36 -9.16 12.27
C TYR A 51 13.03 -8.56 13.63
N ARG A 52 14.04 -8.35 14.48
CA ARG A 52 13.94 -7.47 15.67
C ARG A 52 14.47 -6.07 15.32
N MET A 53 13.74 -5.03 15.70
CA MET A 53 14.02 -3.64 15.29
C MET A 53 14.92 -2.89 16.30
N THR A 54 15.83 -2.08 15.77
CA THR A 54 16.50 -0.97 16.46
C THR A 54 15.82 0.35 16.05
N GLY A 55 14.87 0.82 16.85
CA GLY A 55 14.28 2.17 16.72
C GLY A 55 13.03 2.30 15.83
N VAL A 56 12.12 3.21 16.22
CA VAL A 56 10.90 3.57 15.49
C VAL A 56 11.28 4.36 14.23
N THR A 57 11.44 3.69 13.09
CA THR A 57 11.78 4.33 11.79
C THR A 57 10.63 4.19 10.80
N GLY A 58 10.29 5.28 10.11
CA GLY A 58 9.22 5.33 9.09
C GLY A 58 8.11 6.32 9.44
N THR A 59 7.17 6.50 8.53
CA THR A 59 6.03 7.42 8.75
C THR A 59 4.91 6.72 9.53
N LEU A 60 4.74 7.04 10.83
CA LEU A 60 3.88 6.33 11.80
C LEU A 60 2.51 5.90 11.27
N ARG A 61 1.85 6.75 10.49
CA ARG A 61 0.53 6.49 9.89
C ARG A 61 0.47 5.27 8.98
N TYR A 62 1.55 4.98 8.28
CA TYR A 62 1.65 3.86 7.35
C TYR A 62 2.35 2.67 8.00
N MET A 63 2.82 2.81 9.24
CA MET A 63 3.60 1.81 9.95
C MET A 63 2.69 0.72 10.52
N ALA A 64 3.06 -0.54 10.29
CA ALA A 64 2.35 -1.68 10.87
C ALA A 64 2.54 -1.71 12.40
N PRO A 65 1.51 -2.12 13.16
CA PRO A 65 1.53 -2.00 14.62
C PRO A 65 2.61 -2.88 15.28
N GLU A 66 2.96 -4.03 14.72
CA GLU A 66 4.08 -4.87 15.19
C GLU A 66 5.44 -4.18 15.04
N VAL A 67 5.62 -3.35 14.01
CA VAL A 67 6.83 -2.54 13.84
C VAL A 67 6.89 -1.46 14.90
N MET A 68 5.76 -0.84 15.23
CA MET A 68 5.66 0.16 16.31
C MET A 68 5.96 -0.44 17.68
N ARG A 69 5.54 -1.70 17.92
CA ARG A 69 5.84 -2.46 19.13
C ARG A 69 7.27 -3.04 19.17
N SER A 70 8.08 -2.80 18.15
CA SER A 70 9.42 -3.37 18.01
C SER A 70 9.45 -4.91 18.08
N GLU A 71 8.37 -5.54 17.61
CA GLU A 71 8.22 -7.00 17.54
C GLU A 71 8.92 -7.57 16.31
N ALA A 72 8.97 -8.91 16.25
CA ALA A 72 9.32 -9.66 15.07
C ALA A 72 8.37 -9.33 13.92
N TYR A 73 8.91 -9.02 12.72
CA TYR A 73 8.11 -8.72 11.54
C TYR A 73 8.64 -9.38 10.27
N THR A 74 7.76 -9.44 9.27
CA THR A 74 7.97 -10.01 7.93
C THR A 74 7.63 -8.98 6.85
N GLU A 75 7.66 -9.37 5.58
CA GLU A 75 7.27 -8.52 4.45
C GLU A 75 5.81 -8.04 4.49
N LYS A 76 4.97 -8.66 5.35
CA LYS A 76 3.59 -8.27 5.62
C LYS A 76 3.44 -6.85 6.19
N VAL A 77 4.52 -6.22 6.64
CA VAL A 77 4.52 -4.81 7.04
C VAL A 77 4.27 -3.88 5.84
N ASP A 78 4.83 -4.21 4.67
CA ASP A 78 4.61 -3.41 3.47
C ASP A 78 3.18 -3.58 2.93
N VAL A 79 2.57 -4.75 3.14
CA VAL A 79 1.16 -5.03 2.81
C VAL A 79 0.23 -4.14 3.64
N TYR A 80 0.54 -3.96 4.92
CA TYR A 80 -0.19 -3.04 5.78
C TYR A 80 -0.08 -1.60 5.27
N SER A 81 1.13 -1.14 4.99
CA SER A 81 1.37 0.21 4.46
C SER A 81 0.67 0.43 3.11
N TYR A 82 0.62 -0.61 2.26
CA TYR A 82 -0.03 -0.58 0.96
C TYR A 82 -1.53 -0.28 1.06
N ALA A 83 -2.23 -0.80 2.08
CA ALA A 83 -3.65 -0.53 2.28
C ALA A 83 -3.94 0.97 2.49
N PHE A 84 -3.10 1.64 3.29
CA PHE A 84 -3.20 3.08 3.54
C PHE A 84 -2.87 3.92 2.30
N VAL A 85 -1.88 3.48 1.52
CA VAL A 85 -1.56 4.09 0.22
C VAL A 85 -2.74 3.96 -0.73
N LEU A 86 -3.36 2.79 -0.80
CA LEU A 86 -4.50 2.54 -1.66
C LEU A 86 -5.72 3.37 -1.22
N TRP A 87 -5.95 3.50 0.08
CA TRP A 87 -6.96 4.40 0.64
C TRP A 87 -6.71 5.86 0.21
N PHE A 88 -5.47 6.35 0.39
CA PHE A 88 -5.06 7.69 -0.06
C PHE A 88 -5.32 7.90 -1.57
N MET A 89 -5.05 6.89 -2.39
CA MET A 89 -5.31 6.98 -3.85
C MET A 89 -6.80 7.10 -4.18
N CYS A 90 -7.67 6.50 -3.37
CA CYS A 90 -9.12 6.54 -3.58
C CYS A 90 -9.75 7.84 -3.10
N THR A 91 -9.31 8.37 -1.95
CA THR A 91 -9.91 9.56 -1.32
C THR A 91 -9.20 10.85 -1.72
N GLY A 92 -7.92 10.79 -2.07
CA GLY A 92 -7.06 11.95 -2.25
C GLY A 92 -6.68 12.64 -0.92
N GLU A 93 -7.09 12.05 0.21
CA GLU A 93 -6.91 12.63 1.53
C GLU A 93 -5.75 11.97 2.27
N ARG A 94 -5.16 12.72 3.22
CA ARG A 94 -4.18 12.13 4.14
C ARG A 94 -4.94 11.29 5.17
N PRO A 95 -4.62 10.00 5.33
CA PRO A 95 -5.33 9.17 6.31
C PRO A 95 -5.18 9.75 7.72
N LEU A 96 -6.13 9.51 8.62
CA LEU A 96 -6.15 9.90 10.06
C LEU A 96 -5.49 11.26 10.40
N MET A 97 -5.88 12.33 9.69
CA MET A 97 -5.48 13.69 10.04
C MET A 97 -5.84 14.04 11.49
N GLY A 98 -5.01 14.86 12.14
CA GLY A 98 -5.19 15.25 13.54
C GLY A 98 -4.66 14.26 14.58
N LYS A 99 -4.25 13.05 14.17
CA LYS A 99 -3.61 12.08 15.09
C LYS A 99 -2.16 12.43 15.37
N VAL A 100 -1.76 12.35 16.63
CA VAL A 100 -0.41 12.57 17.13
C VAL A 100 0.32 11.24 17.35
N GLN A 101 1.63 11.28 17.56
CA GLN A 101 2.45 10.08 17.77
C GLN A 101 1.90 9.16 18.86
N GLN A 102 1.39 9.72 19.97
CA GLN A 102 0.82 8.92 21.05
C GLN A 102 -0.41 8.13 20.63
N ASP A 103 -1.29 8.67 19.78
CA ASP A 103 -2.48 7.95 19.29
C ASP A 103 -2.09 6.65 18.59
N PHE A 104 -1.04 6.69 17.76
CA PHE A 104 -0.56 5.52 17.04
C PHE A 104 0.09 4.50 17.98
N LEU A 105 0.86 4.97 18.96
CA LEU A 105 1.52 4.10 19.94
C LEU A 105 0.50 3.42 20.85
N ASP A 106 -0.49 4.16 21.34
CA ASP A 106 -1.60 3.63 22.11
C ASP A 106 -2.40 2.61 21.30
N ALA A 107 -2.69 2.92 20.04
CA ALA A 107 -3.38 2.00 19.14
C ALA A 107 -2.60 0.69 18.95
N ALA A 108 -1.29 0.80 18.69
CA ALA A 108 -0.42 -0.36 18.54
C ALA A 108 -0.34 -1.20 19.82
N THR A 109 -0.22 -0.57 20.99
CA THR A 109 0.00 -1.25 22.28
C THR A 109 -1.28 -1.88 22.82
N ARG A 110 -2.42 -1.20 22.68
CA ARG A 110 -3.72 -1.67 23.21
C ARG A 110 -4.47 -2.57 22.24
N HIS A 111 -3.83 -2.97 21.13
CA HIS A 111 -4.45 -3.71 20.03
C HIS A 111 -5.72 -3.03 19.50
N PHE A 112 -5.72 -1.70 19.47
CA PHE A 112 -6.82 -0.91 18.94
C PHE A 112 -6.57 -0.59 17.47
N ASP A 113 -7.58 -0.79 16.62
CA ASP A 113 -7.47 -0.55 15.20
C ASP A 113 -7.70 0.93 14.86
N LEU A 114 -6.60 1.69 14.85
CA LEU A 114 -6.61 3.03 14.26
C LEU A 114 -6.53 2.91 12.73
N ARG A 115 -7.68 2.94 12.05
CA ARG A 115 -7.81 2.85 10.58
C ARG A 115 -8.75 3.93 10.03
N PRO A 116 -8.49 4.44 8.82
CA PRO A 116 -9.44 5.27 8.08
C PRO A 116 -10.77 4.56 7.85
N ASP A 117 -11.82 5.35 7.68
CA ASP A 117 -13.13 4.81 7.31
C ASP A 117 -13.11 4.29 5.86
N LEU A 118 -13.77 3.15 5.63
CA LEU A 118 -13.95 2.54 4.32
C LEU A 118 -15.32 2.85 3.70
N GLU A 119 -16.21 3.56 4.40
CA GLU A 119 -17.52 3.96 3.89
C GLU A 119 -17.41 4.78 2.59
N GLU A 120 -16.42 5.68 2.53
CA GLU A 120 -16.11 6.53 1.37
C GLU A 120 -15.64 5.73 0.14
N ILE A 121 -15.21 4.49 0.33
CA ILE A 121 -14.77 3.62 -0.75
C ILE A 121 -16.02 3.02 -1.42
N SER A 122 -16.36 3.57 -2.58
CA SER A 122 -17.54 3.20 -3.37
C SER A 122 -17.51 1.75 -3.84
N TYR A 123 -16.35 1.27 -4.31
CA TYR A 123 -16.20 -0.10 -4.80
C TYR A 123 -15.89 -1.07 -3.66
N LYS A 124 -16.92 -1.75 -3.15
CA LYS A 124 -16.85 -2.62 -1.96
C LYS A 124 -15.84 -3.78 -2.05
N PRO A 125 -15.60 -4.44 -3.20
CA PRO A 125 -14.54 -5.43 -3.30
C PRO A 125 -13.14 -4.87 -3.01
N LEU A 126 -12.89 -3.61 -3.38
CA LEU A 126 -11.62 -2.93 -3.08
C LEU A 126 -11.53 -2.54 -1.61
N ALA A 127 -12.63 -2.08 -1.01
CA ALA A 127 -12.71 -1.83 0.44
C ALA A 127 -12.40 -3.11 1.24
N ALA A 128 -12.97 -4.26 0.85
CA ALA A 128 -12.69 -5.54 1.48
C ALA A 128 -11.22 -6.00 1.31
N LEU A 129 -10.59 -5.67 0.17
CA LEU A 129 -9.16 -5.90 -0.03
C LEU A 129 -8.31 -5.04 0.92
N MET A 130 -8.60 -3.73 1.01
CA MET A 130 -7.95 -2.84 1.98
C MET A 130 -8.10 -3.37 3.40
N ALA A 131 -9.32 -3.79 3.77
CA ALA A 131 -9.64 -4.35 5.08
C ALA A 131 -8.77 -5.58 5.43
N SER A 132 -8.61 -6.50 4.49
CA SER A 132 -7.72 -7.66 4.70
C SER A 132 -6.23 -7.30 4.72
N ALA A 133 -5.82 -6.26 4.00
CA ALA A 133 -4.42 -5.87 3.89
C ALA A 133 -3.88 -5.17 5.14
N TRP A 134 -4.70 -4.41 5.88
CA TRP A 134 -4.30 -3.73 7.12
C TRP A 134 -4.74 -4.45 8.41
N HIS A 135 -4.96 -5.76 8.33
CA HIS A 135 -5.39 -6.57 9.48
C HIS A 135 -4.41 -6.43 10.65
N GLY A 136 -4.93 -6.36 11.89
CA GLY A 136 -4.11 -6.15 13.09
C GLY A 136 -3.09 -7.27 13.35
N ILE A 137 -3.44 -8.50 12.97
CA ILE A 137 -2.55 -9.68 13.00
C ILE A 137 -1.85 -9.82 11.63
N ALA A 138 -0.51 -9.81 11.62
CA ALA A 138 0.30 -9.82 10.39
C ALA A 138 0.08 -11.05 9.51
N ASP A 139 -0.07 -12.23 10.10
CA ASP A 139 -0.23 -13.49 9.37
C ASP A 139 -1.56 -13.59 8.61
N GLN A 140 -2.58 -12.89 9.10
CA GLN A 140 -3.89 -12.82 8.47
C GLN A 140 -3.91 -11.88 7.25
N ARG A 141 -2.86 -11.10 7.05
CA ARG A 141 -2.73 -10.25 5.86
C ARG A 141 -2.37 -11.11 4.65
N PRO A 142 -2.94 -10.84 3.46
CA PRO A 142 -2.51 -11.51 2.24
C PRO A 142 -1.04 -11.20 1.92
N THR A 143 -0.41 -12.05 1.13
CA THR A 143 0.90 -11.75 0.52
C THR A 143 0.76 -10.70 -0.59
N ALA A 144 1.87 -10.07 -0.98
CA ALA A 144 1.87 -9.15 -2.12
C ALA A 144 1.46 -9.85 -3.44
N ALA A 145 1.72 -11.15 -3.59
CA ALA A 145 1.28 -11.95 -4.72
C ALA A 145 -0.25 -12.13 -4.72
N GLU A 146 -0.84 -12.47 -3.58
CA GLU A 146 -2.29 -12.60 -3.41
C GLU A 146 -3.02 -11.27 -3.62
N LEU A 147 -2.45 -10.15 -3.13
CA LEU A 147 -2.99 -8.82 -3.42
C LEU A 147 -3.05 -8.57 -4.93
N VAL A 148 -1.98 -8.87 -5.66
CA VAL A 148 -1.93 -8.71 -7.11
C VAL A 148 -2.96 -9.60 -7.79
N ALA A 149 -3.09 -10.86 -7.37
CA ALA A 149 -4.07 -11.80 -7.92
C ALA A 149 -5.50 -11.29 -7.71
N ARG A 150 -5.83 -10.85 -6.50
CA ARG A 150 -7.16 -10.29 -6.15
C ARG A 150 -7.46 -9.02 -6.92
N LEU A 151 -6.51 -8.10 -7.04
CA LEU A 151 -6.67 -6.87 -7.83
C LEU A 151 -6.90 -7.15 -9.32
N ARG A 152 -6.20 -8.12 -9.90
CA ARG A 152 -6.39 -8.52 -11.31
C ARG A 152 -7.74 -9.18 -11.56
N ALA A 153 -8.25 -9.92 -10.57
CA ALA A 153 -9.57 -10.55 -10.65
C ALA A 153 -10.72 -9.54 -10.49
N MET A 154 -10.46 -8.33 -9.98
CA MET A 154 -11.47 -7.29 -9.86
C MET A 154 -11.83 -6.73 -11.23
N GLN A 155 -13.12 -6.78 -11.56
CA GLN A 155 -13.69 -5.99 -12.65
C GLN A 155 -13.80 -4.54 -12.18
N LEU A 156 -12.72 -3.78 -12.32
CA LEU A 156 -12.73 -2.36 -11.99
C LEU A 156 -13.79 -1.66 -12.85
N PRO A 157 -14.67 -0.84 -12.26
CA PRO A 157 -15.65 -0.09 -13.04
C PRO A 157 -14.91 0.79 -14.05
N ASN A 158 -15.26 0.65 -15.34
CA ASN A 158 -14.66 1.43 -16.42
C ASN A 158 -14.74 2.92 -16.11
N ASN A 159 -13.61 3.62 -16.16
CA ASN A 159 -13.52 5.04 -15.87
C ASN A 159 -14.24 5.85 -16.98
N PRO A 160 -15.27 6.65 -16.68
CA PRO A 160 -15.97 7.45 -17.69
C PRO A 160 -15.04 8.43 -18.43
N LYS A 161 -13.88 8.79 -17.84
CA LYS A 161 -12.90 9.71 -18.45
C LYS A 161 -12.22 9.15 -19.72
N GLU A 162 -12.19 7.83 -19.92
CA GLU A 162 -11.63 7.25 -21.16
C GLU A 162 -12.49 7.51 -22.40
N LYS A 163 -13.82 7.68 -22.24
CA LYS A 163 -14.71 8.01 -23.37
C LYS A 163 -14.56 9.46 -23.83
N ALA A 164 -14.16 10.37 -22.95
CA ALA A 164 -13.99 11.78 -23.29
C ALA A 164 -12.74 12.03 -24.14
N CYS A 165 -11.66 11.28 -23.90
CA CYS A 165 -10.43 11.39 -24.68
C CYS A 165 -10.57 10.75 -26.07
N LYS A 166 -11.20 9.57 -26.18
CA LYS A 166 -11.41 8.87 -27.47
C LYS A 166 -12.42 9.57 -28.41
N LYS A 167 -13.31 10.43 -27.89
CA LYS A 167 -14.25 11.18 -28.74
C LYS A 167 -13.65 12.42 -29.41
N ARG A 168 -12.46 12.89 -28.99
CA ARG A 168 -11.82 14.09 -29.56
C ARG A 168 -10.86 13.79 -30.72
N SER A 169 -10.49 12.54 -30.96
CA SER A 169 -9.57 12.15 -32.04
C SER A 169 -10.25 11.74 -33.35
N GLY A 170 -11.58 11.76 -33.43
CA GLY A 170 -12.35 11.21 -34.57
C GLY A 170 -12.98 12.21 -35.55
N ALA A 171 -12.76 13.52 -35.40
CA ALA A 171 -13.38 14.51 -36.28
C ALA A 171 -12.33 15.45 -36.87
N LYS A 172 -11.92 15.19 -38.12
CA LYS A 172 -11.60 16.16 -39.18
C LYS A 172 -11.16 15.42 -40.45
N SER A 173 -12.09 15.16 -41.36
CA SER A 173 -11.86 15.29 -42.79
C SER A 173 -12.97 16.18 -43.34
N CYS A 174 -12.64 17.48 -43.44
CA CYS A 174 -13.49 18.45 -44.11
C CYS A 174 -12.99 18.51 -45.55
N SER A 175 -13.80 17.97 -46.47
CA SER A 175 -13.62 18.12 -47.90
C SER A 175 -13.76 19.60 -48.26
N ILE A 176 -12.76 20.16 -48.92
CA ILE A 176 -12.92 21.44 -49.63
C ILE A 176 -12.75 21.13 -51.11
N SER A 177 -13.86 21.41 -51.79
CA SER A 177 -14.10 21.78 -53.20
C SER A 177 -12.96 21.63 -54.20
#